data_AF-A0A0G0FA59-F1
#
_entry.id   AF-A0A0G0FA59-F1
#
_cell.length_a   1.000
_cell.length_b   1.000
_cell.length_c   1.000
_cell.angle_alpha   90.00
_cell.angle_beta   90.00
_cell.angle_gamma   90.00
#
_symmetry.space_group_name_H-M   'P 1'
#
loop_
_entity.id
_entity.type
_entity.pdbx_description
1 polymer ?
#
loop_
_entity_poly.entity_id
_entity_poly.type
_entity_poly.pdbx_seq_one_letter_code
_entity_poly.pdbx_strand_id
1 'polypeptide(L)'
;MKIAAFDAYPNQNLAQDLGFEYTSLENLLNNSDVITLHVPLLPSTNHLINLDNINLIKKGTVIVNTSRGEVLQTEALIKALEEGILSGAALDVIENEKALRVSKKQEFFPQLNKLLEMDNVLISPHNAYNTEEAKEKIQQTTIDNIKSFLNGNPINLVKPK
;
A
#
# COMPACT_ATOMS: atom_id res chain seq x y z
N MET A 1 -0.97 -16.07 14.81
CA MET A 1 -1.59 -16.00 13.48
C MET A 1 -0.81 -16.94 12.57
N LYS A 2 -1.45 -17.59 11.59
CA LYS A 2 -0.70 -18.24 10.50
C LYS A 2 -0.32 -17.17 9.49
N ILE A 3 0.96 -17.05 9.15
CA ILE A 3 1.45 -16.01 8.23
C ILE A 3 1.81 -16.68 6.90
N ALA A 4 1.19 -16.21 5.83
CA ALA A 4 1.50 -16.58 4.46
C ALA A 4 1.92 -15.33 3.69
N ALA A 5 2.96 -15.44 2.86
CA ALA A 5 3.51 -14.32 2.09
C ALA A 5 3.60 -14.66 0.60
N PHE A 6 3.42 -13.66 -0.23
CA PHE A 6 3.78 -13.72 -1.65
C PHE A 6 4.84 -12.65 -1.91
N ASP A 7 5.94 -13.06 -2.53
CA ASP A 7 6.96 -12.15 -3.06
C ASP A 7 7.48 -12.75 -4.37
N ALA A 8 7.74 -11.91 -5.38
CA ALA A 8 8.34 -12.35 -6.63
C ALA A 8 9.79 -12.85 -6.44
N TYR A 9 10.43 -12.46 -5.34
CA TYR A 9 11.79 -12.79 -4.95
C TYR A 9 11.82 -13.37 -3.53
N PRO A 10 11.32 -14.60 -3.32
CA PRO A 10 11.18 -15.18 -1.98
C PRO A 10 12.55 -15.44 -1.33
N ASN A 11 12.66 -15.12 -0.03
CA ASN A 11 13.82 -15.46 0.79
C ASN A 11 13.48 -16.58 1.78
N GLN A 12 13.77 -17.82 1.39
CA GLN A 12 13.39 -19.00 2.18
C GLN A 12 14.06 -19.06 3.57
N ASN A 13 15.26 -18.50 3.72
CA ASN A 13 15.92 -18.43 5.03
C ASN A 13 15.17 -17.48 5.97
N LEU A 14 14.75 -16.31 5.46
CA LEU A 14 13.93 -15.36 6.21
C LEU A 14 12.59 -15.98 6.63
N ALA A 15 11.97 -16.78 5.76
CA ALA A 15 10.74 -17.50 6.06
C ALA A 15 10.91 -18.50 7.21
N GLN A 16 12.02 -19.23 7.24
CA GLN A 16 12.37 -20.14 8.34
C GLN A 16 12.64 -19.38 9.64
N ASP A 17 13.46 -18.32 9.58
CA ASP A 17 13.87 -17.54 10.74
C ASP A 17 12.70 -16.81 11.42
N LEU A 18 11.74 -16.31 10.62
CA LEU A 18 10.57 -15.56 11.10
C LEU A 18 9.30 -16.40 11.23
N GLY A 19 9.31 -17.67 10.80
CA GLY A 19 8.20 -18.59 10.94
C GLY A 19 6.96 -18.27 10.08
N PHE A 20 7.18 -17.92 8.81
CA PHE A 20 6.10 -17.76 7.82
C PHE A 20 6.32 -18.64 6.59
N GLU A 21 5.28 -18.82 5.77
CA GLU A 21 5.36 -19.63 4.56
C GLU A 21 5.15 -18.77 3.32
N TYR A 22 6.00 -18.95 2.29
CA TYR A 22 5.71 -18.40 0.98
C TYR A 22 4.65 -19.22 0.25
N THR A 23 3.80 -18.54 -0.50
CA THR A 23 2.72 -19.14 -1.29
C THR A 23 2.50 -18.34 -2.57
N SER A 24 1.72 -18.88 -3.52
CA SER A 24 1.23 -18.11 -4.67
C SER A 24 0.26 -17.01 -4.22
N LEU A 25 0.18 -15.93 -5.01
CA LEU A 25 -0.79 -14.85 -4.80
C LEU A 25 -2.21 -15.40 -4.72
N GLU A 26 -2.61 -16.26 -5.67
CA GLU A 26 -3.94 -16.88 -5.68
C GLU A 26 -4.26 -17.60 -4.37
N ASN A 27 -3.35 -18.43 -3.87
CA ASN A 27 -3.58 -19.15 -2.61
C ASN A 27 -3.59 -18.20 -1.39
N LEU A 28 -2.82 -17.11 -1.43
CA LEU A 28 -2.88 -16.06 -0.41
C LEU A 28 -4.26 -15.39 -0.40
N LEU A 29 -4.80 -15.02 -1.57
CA LEU A 29 -6.12 -14.37 -1.68
C LEU A 29 -7.24 -15.29 -1.18
N ASN A 30 -7.21 -16.58 -1.55
CA ASN A 30 -8.26 -17.54 -1.20
C ASN A 30 -8.31 -17.92 0.28
N ASN A 31 -7.20 -17.78 1.02
CA ASN A 31 -7.08 -18.36 2.36
C ASN A 31 -6.81 -17.35 3.48
N SER A 32 -6.55 -16.08 3.16
CA SER A 32 -6.23 -15.06 4.18
C SER A 32 -7.49 -14.46 4.79
N ASP A 33 -7.54 -14.32 6.12
CA ASP A 33 -8.57 -13.55 6.83
C ASP A 33 -8.25 -12.04 6.83
N VAL A 34 -6.96 -11.71 6.75
CA VAL A 34 -6.44 -10.35 6.65
C VAL A 34 -5.35 -10.33 5.58
N ILE A 35 -5.46 -9.40 4.63
CA ILE A 35 -4.47 -9.19 3.57
C ILE A 35 -3.83 -7.82 3.79
N THR A 36 -2.50 -7.75 3.78
CA THR A 36 -1.76 -6.48 3.88
C THR A 36 -0.77 -6.35 2.72
N LEU A 37 -0.70 -5.14 2.13
CA LEU A 37 0.09 -4.85 0.94
C LEU A 37 1.39 -4.13 1.32
N HIS A 38 2.52 -4.76 0.99
CA HIS A 38 3.88 -4.26 1.26
C HIS A 38 4.79 -4.37 0.03
N VAL A 39 4.27 -4.07 -1.16
CA VAL A 39 5.01 -4.16 -2.42
C VAL A 39 5.36 -2.77 -2.96
N PRO A 40 6.50 -2.61 -3.67
CA PRO A 40 6.76 -1.38 -4.41
C PRO A 40 5.75 -1.22 -5.55
N LEU A 41 5.51 0.01 -5.99
CA LEU A 41 4.79 0.27 -7.23
C LEU A 41 5.74 0.14 -8.43
N LEU A 42 5.53 -0.90 -9.23
CA LEU A 42 6.22 -1.26 -10.45
C LEU A 42 5.18 -1.52 -11.55
N PRO A 43 5.55 -1.60 -12.83
CA PRO A 43 4.61 -2.02 -13.88
C PRO A 43 3.96 -3.38 -13.60
N SER A 44 4.66 -4.30 -12.94
CA SER A 44 4.16 -5.63 -12.58
C SER A 44 3.29 -5.67 -11.32
N THR A 45 3.30 -4.62 -10.50
CA THR A 45 2.52 -4.53 -9.25
C THR A 45 1.48 -3.41 -9.29
N ASN A 46 1.43 -2.66 -10.39
CA ASN A 46 0.33 -1.75 -10.69
C ASN A 46 -0.94 -2.59 -10.86
N HIS A 47 -1.96 -2.28 -10.07
CA HIS A 47 -3.20 -3.04 -9.98
C HIS A 47 -2.93 -4.53 -9.75
N LEU A 48 -1.99 -4.85 -8.84
CA LEU A 48 -1.73 -6.22 -8.40
C LEU A 48 -3.01 -6.86 -7.87
N ILE A 49 -3.83 -6.08 -7.16
CA ILE A 49 -5.21 -6.44 -6.80
C ILE A 49 -6.15 -5.62 -7.69
N ASN A 50 -6.98 -6.31 -8.46
CA ASN A 50 -7.79 -5.73 -9.53
C ASN A 50 -9.10 -6.50 -9.74
N LEU A 51 -9.92 -6.05 -10.68
CA LEU A 51 -11.23 -6.68 -10.96
C LEU A 51 -11.16 -8.17 -11.34
N ASP A 52 -10.05 -8.63 -11.94
CA ASP A 52 -9.89 -10.01 -12.39
C ASP A 52 -9.63 -10.96 -11.21
N ASN A 53 -8.93 -10.51 -10.17
CA ASN A 53 -8.53 -11.35 -9.04
C ASN A 53 -9.22 -11.01 -7.71
N ILE A 54 -9.95 -9.90 -7.61
CA ILE A 54 -10.61 -9.50 -6.36
C ILE A 54 -11.62 -10.54 -5.86
N ASN A 55 -12.26 -11.27 -6.78
CA ASN A 55 -13.24 -12.32 -6.43
C ASN A 55 -12.58 -13.60 -5.89
N LEU A 56 -11.26 -13.74 -5.99
CA LEU A 56 -10.51 -14.83 -5.36
C LEU A 56 -10.32 -14.59 -3.85
N ILE A 57 -10.56 -13.36 -3.38
CA ILE A 57 -10.41 -13.04 -1.97
C ILE A 57 -11.47 -13.79 -1.16
N LYS A 58 -11.02 -14.46 -0.09
CA LYS A 58 -11.90 -15.10 0.88
C LYS A 58 -12.96 -14.11 1.37
N LYS A 59 -14.23 -14.48 1.30
CA LYS A 59 -15.33 -13.62 1.78
C LYS A 59 -15.16 -13.26 3.26
N GLY A 60 -15.33 -11.99 3.59
CA GLY A 60 -15.17 -11.46 4.95
C GLY A 60 -13.76 -11.00 5.29
N THR A 61 -12.83 -10.99 4.32
CA THR A 61 -11.44 -10.54 4.52
C THR A 61 -11.36 -9.05 4.79
N VAL A 62 -10.42 -8.63 5.65
CA VAL A 62 -10.02 -7.22 5.78
C VAL A 62 -8.76 -6.98 4.95
N ILE A 63 -8.73 -5.89 4.18
CA ILE A 63 -7.54 -5.49 3.42
C ILE A 63 -6.89 -4.23 4.01
N VAL A 64 -5.56 -4.21 4.05
CA VAL A 64 -4.77 -3.08 4.55
C VAL A 64 -3.75 -2.66 3.48
N ASN A 65 -3.71 -1.38 3.12
CA ASN A 65 -2.71 -0.85 2.21
C ASN A 65 -1.98 0.36 2.81
N THR A 66 -0.71 0.17 3.13
CA THR A 66 0.22 1.25 3.54
C THR A 66 1.41 1.34 2.58
N SER A 67 1.30 0.79 1.38
CA SER A 67 2.37 0.73 0.38
C SER A 67 2.25 1.86 -0.64
N ARG A 68 1.54 1.64 -1.75
CA ARG A 68 1.20 2.63 -2.79
C ARG A 68 -0.26 2.42 -3.21
N GLY A 69 -0.95 3.52 -3.52
CA GLY A 69 -2.36 3.49 -3.88
C GLY A 69 -2.61 2.63 -5.11
N GLU A 70 -1.80 2.82 -6.15
CA GLU A 70 -1.93 2.16 -7.45
C GLU A 70 -1.63 0.65 -7.44
N VAL A 71 -1.28 0.05 -6.30
CA VAL A 71 -1.17 -1.41 -6.15
C VAL A 71 -2.55 -2.06 -6.05
N LEU A 72 -3.55 -1.33 -5.54
CA LEU A 72 -4.92 -1.79 -5.36
C LEU A 72 -5.84 -0.93 -6.22
N GLN A 73 -6.46 -1.53 -7.24
CA GLN A 73 -7.40 -0.84 -8.11
C GLN A 73 -8.64 -0.41 -7.30
N THR A 74 -8.90 0.89 -7.26
CA THR A 74 -9.97 1.51 -6.45
C THR A 74 -11.34 0.99 -6.83
N GLU A 75 -11.58 0.76 -8.12
CA GLU A 75 -12.84 0.19 -8.62
C GLU A 75 -13.07 -1.24 -8.10
N ALA A 76 -12.03 -2.07 -8.11
CA ALA A 76 -12.11 -3.45 -7.60
C ALA A 76 -12.36 -3.46 -6.08
N LEU A 77 -11.69 -2.57 -5.35
CA LEU A 77 -11.90 -2.39 -3.91
C LEU A 77 -13.35 -2.02 -3.60
N ILE A 78 -13.90 -1.00 -4.27
CA ILE A 78 -15.28 -0.55 -4.08
C ILE A 78 -16.24 -1.71 -4.35
N LYS A 79 -16.10 -2.42 -5.48
CA LYS A 79 -16.93 -3.58 -5.81
C LYS A 79 -16.90 -4.63 -4.71
N ALA A 80 -15.71 -5.00 -4.23
CA ALA A 80 -15.57 -6.04 -3.22
C ALA A 80 -16.13 -5.64 -1.85
N LEU A 81 -16.07 -4.36 -1.48
CA LEU A 81 -16.72 -3.85 -0.26
C LEU A 81 -18.25 -3.88 -0.40
N GLU A 82 -18.79 -3.45 -1.55
CA GLU A 82 -20.24 -3.46 -1.81
C GLU A 82 -20.83 -4.88 -1.86
N GLU A 83 -20.09 -5.83 -2.41
CA GLU A 83 -20.50 -7.24 -2.50
C GLU A 83 -20.25 -8.02 -1.19
N GLY A 84 -19.63 -7.39 -0.19
CA GLY A 84 -19.25 -8.02 1.07
C GLY A 84 -18.21 -9.12 0.92
N ILE A 85 -17.43 -9.11 -0.17
CA ILE A 85 -16.22 -9.93 -0.33
C ILE A 85 -15.20 -9.46 0.70
N LEU A 86 -14.98 -8.15 0.78
CA LEU A 86 -14.22 -7.53 1.85
C LEU A 86 -15.16 -7.08 2.97
N SER A 87 -14.83 -7.44 4.20
CA SER A 87 -15.55 -6.94 5.38
C SER A 87 -15.15 -5.52 5.74
N GLY A 88 -13.97 -5.08 5.33
CA GLY A 88 -13.52 -3.69 5.47
C GLY A 88 -12.14 -3.44 4.86
N ALA A 89 -11.74 -2.17 4.82
CA ALA A 89 -10.45 -1.74 4.30
C ALA A 89 -9.80 -0.65 5.16
N ALA A 90 -8.49 -0.74 5.37
CA ALA A 90 -7.69 0.34 5.98
C ALA A 90 -6.62 0.82 4.99
N LEU A 91 -6.70 2.09 4.58
CA LEU A 91 -5.91 2.67 3.50
C LEU A 91 -5.12 3.88 4.01
N ASP A 92 -3.80 3.77 4.10
CA ASP A 92 -2.95 4.95 4.31
C ASP A 92 -2.56 5.63 2.98
N VAL A 93 -2.82 4.95 1.87
CA VAL A 93 -2.54 5.40 0.51
C VAL A 93 -3.73 5.08 -0.38
N ILE A 94 -3.98 5.93 -1.36
CA ILE A 94 -5.08 5.80 -2.33
C ILE A 94 -4.58 6.15 -3.73
N GLU A 95 -5.24 5.61 -4.76
CA GLU A 95 -4.92 6.01 -6.13
C GLU A 95 -5.07 7.52 -6.31
N ASN A 96 -4.18 8.10 -7.11
CA ASN A 96 -4.17 9.54 -7.43
C ASN A 96 -4.02 10.47 -6.21
N GLU A 97 -3.45 10.00 -5.08
CA GLU A 97 -3.20 10.84 -3.90
C GLU A 97 -2.39 12.12 -4.18
N LYS A 98 -1.50 12.10 -5.19
CA LYS A 98 -0.72 13.28 -5.59
C LYS A 98 -1.61 14.38 -6.17
N ALA A 99 -2.59 14.00 -6.99
CA ALA A 99 -3.53 14.94 -7.57
C ALA A 99 -4.37 15.59 -6.45
N LEU A 100 -4.80 14.80 -5.46
CA LEU A 100 -5.49 15.27 -4.26
C LEU A 100 -4.68 16.28 -3.44
N ARG A 101 -3.37 16.07 -3.29
CA ARG A 101 -2.48 17.00 -2.56
C ARG A 101 -2.32 18.35 -3.25
N VAL A 102 -2.46 18.40 -4.57
CA VAL A 102 -2.23 19.62 -5.37
C VAL A 102 -3.54 20.31 -5.74
N SER A 103 -4.65 19.58 -5.85
CA SER A 103 -5.96 20.16 -6.18
C SER A 103 -6.68 20.69 -4.95
N LYS A 104 -6.94 22.01 -4.92
CA LYS A 104 -7.78 22.66 -3.89
C LYS A 104 -9.27 22.25 -3.92
N LYS A 105 -9.69 21.41 -4.86
CA LYS A 105 -11.09 21.00 -5.04
C LYS A 105 -11.22 19.49 -4.80
N GLN A 106 -11.90 19.12 -3.72
CA GLN A 106 -12.20 17.72 -3.38
C GLN A 106 -13.21 17.08 -4.36
N GLU A 107 -14.00 17.89 -5.09
CA GLU A 107 -15.04 17.45 -6.03
C GLU A 107 -14.58 16.57 -7.20
N PHE A 108 -13.27 16.37 -7.41
CA PHE A 108 -12.74 15.64 -8.56
C PHE A 108 -12.54 14.12 -8.36
N PHE A 109 -12.89 13.56 -7.20
CA PHE A 109 -12.59 12.15 -6.90
C PHE A 109 -13.83 11.37 -6.42
N PRO A 110 -14.78 11.05 -7.31
CA PRO A 110 -16.02 10.33 -6.95
C PRO A 110 -15.80 9.01 -6.21
N GLN A 111 -14.78 8.26 -6.61
CA GLN A 111 -14.43 6.99 -5.98
C GLN A 111 -13.91 7.18 -4.54
N LEU A 112 -13.15 8.24 -4.29
CA LEU A 112 -12.71 8.56 -2.92
C LEU A 112 -13.89 8.97 -2.05
N ASN A 113 -14.79 9.81 -2.55
CA ASN A 113 -15.99 10.20 -1.81
C ASN A 113 -16.81 8.97 -1.42
N LYS A 114 -16.99 8.02 -2.35
CA LYS A 114 -17.68 6.76 -2.09
C LYS A 114 -16.99 5.94 -0.99
N LEU A 115 -15.65 5.83 -1.01
CA LEU A 115 -14.91 5.14 0.04
C LEU A 115 -15.01 5.84 1.41
N LEU A 116 -15.04 7.18 1.44
CA LEU A 116 -15.18 7.96 2.67
C LEU A 116 -16.58 7.84 3.30
N GLU A 117 -17.59 7.51 2.51
CA GLU A 117 -18.97 7.28 2.97
C GLU A 117 -19.21 5.85 3.48
N MET A 118 -18.26 4.92 3.29
CA MET A 118 -18.38 3.53 3.71
C MET A 118 -17.99 3.35 5.18
N ASP A 119 -18.91 2.89 6.02
CA ASP A 119 -18.69 2.65 7.46
C ASP A 119 -17.57 1.65 7.78
N ASN A 120 -17.25 0.78 6.82
CA ASN A 120 -16.22 -0.26 6.94
C ASN A 120 -14.89 0.12 6.27
N VAL A 121 -14.69 1.39 5.95
CA VAL A 121 -13.44 1.90 5.36
C VAL A 121 -12.80 2.94 6.27
N LEU A 122 -11.51 2.75 6.56
CA LEU A 122 -10.67 3.70 7.26
C LEU A 122 -9.62 4.26 6.30
N ILE A 123 -9.52 5.58 6.19
CA ILE A 123 -8.50 6.24 5.36
C ILE A 123 -7.65 7.16 6.23
N SER A 124 -6.33 7.04 6.13
CA SER A 124 -5.36 7.98 6.71
C SER A 124 -4.53 8.67 5.62
N PRO A 125 -4.10 9.92 5.83
CA PRO A 125 -3.49 10.74 4.78
C PRO A 125 -1.98 10.50 4.64
N HIS A 126 -1.57 9.30 4.22
CA HIS A 126 -0.16 8.93 4.00
C HIS A 126 0.71 9.25 5.24
N ASN A 127 0.28 8.71 6.38
CA ASN A 127 0.75 9.06 7.71
C ASN A 127 1.41 7.88 8.44
N ALA A 128 1.52 6.70 7.83
CA ALA A 128 2.13 5.52 8.46
C ALA A 128 3.59 5.75 8.90
N TYR A 129 4.29 6.71 8.31
CA TYR A 129 5.67 7.05 8.68
C TYR A 129 5.79 8.02 9.87
N ASN A 130 4.70 8.66 10.31
CA ASN A 130 4.74 9.91 11.09
C ASN A 130 5.00 9.71 12.60
N THR A 131 6.13 9.07 12.95
CA THR A 131 6.63 8.98 14.33
C THR A 131 7.74 10.00 14.59
N GLU A 132 8.06 10.28 15.85
CA GLU A 132 9.13 11.22 16.20
C GLU A 132 10.49 10.71 15.70
N GLU A 133 10.78 9.42 15.86
CA GLU A 133 12.04 8.80 15.40
C GLU A 133 12.19 8.89 13.88
N ALA A 134 11.10 8.71 13.14
CA ALA A 134 11.10 8.82 11.69
C ALA A 134 11.34 10.28 11.24
N LYS A 135 10.71 11.26 11.89
CA LYS A 135 10.95 12.69 11.64
C LYS A 135 12.40 13.07 11.91
N GLU A 136 12.96 12.65 13.04
CA GLU A 136 14.36 12.89 13.39
C GLU A 136 15.30 12.31 12.31
N LYS A 137 15.05 11.08 11.88
CA LYS A 137 15.83 10.44 10.81
C LYS A 137 15.72 11.17 9.47
N ILE A 138 14.53 11.67 9.12
CA ILE A 138 14.31 12.49 7.91
C ILE A 138 15.09 13.80 8.00
N GLN A 139 15.05 14.48 9.15
CA GLN A 139 15.80 15.72 9.38
C GLN A 139 17.30 15.47 9.24
N GLN A 140 17.81 14.43 9.89
CA GLN A 140 19.22 14.06 9.82
C GLN A 140 19.65 13.74 8.38
N THR A 141 18.86 12.93 7.65
CA THR A 141 19.11 12.61 6.24
C THR A 141 19.11 13.88 5.37
N THR A 142 18.24 14.84 5.66
CA THR A 142 18.18 16.12 4.94
C THR A 142 19.45 16.94 5.16
N ILE A 143 19.92 17.02 6.41
CA ILE A 143 21.19 17.68 6.75
C ILE A 143 22.36 17.01 6.03
N ASP A 144 22.40 15.68 6.03
CA ASP A 144 23.47 14.91 5.40
C ASP A 144 23.48 15.07 3.88
N ASN A 145 22.31 15.13 3.23
CA ASN A 145 22.19 15.46 1.81
C ASN A 145 22.81 16.84 1.50
N ILE A 146 22.48 17.86 2.29
CA ILE A 146 23.00 19.24 2.10
C ILE A 146 24.52 19.27 2.28
N LYS A 147 25.04 18.68 3.37
CA LYS A 147 26.49 18.61 3.62
C LYS A 147 27.23 17.89 2.50
N SER A 148 26.69 16.74 2.07
CA SER A 148 27.31 15.92 1.02
C SER A 148 27.31 16.66 -0.32
N PHE A 149 26.24 17.38 -0.64
CA PHE A 149 26.19 18.27 -1.81
C PHE A 149 27.25 19.39 -1.75
N LEU A 150 27.37 20.11 -0.62
CA LEU A 150 28.36 21.18 -0.45
C LEU A 150 29.81 20.66 -0.55
N ASN A 151 30.04 19.40 -0.17
CA ASN A 151 31.33 18.72 -0.28
C ASN A 151 31.58 18.09 -1.66
N GLY A 152 30.70 18.31 -2.65
CA GLY A 152 30.85 17.78 -4.01
C GLY A 152 30.49 16.31 -4.19
N ASN A 153 29.91 15.66 -3.17
CA ASN A 153 29.55 14.23 -3.17
C ASN A 153 28.04 14.04 -2.91
N PRO A 154 27.14 14.53 -3.78
CA PRO A 154 25.71 14.47 -3.51
C PRO A 154 25.20 13.02 -3.36
N ILE A 155 24.29 12.82 -2.40
CA ILE A 155 23.64 11.54 -2.09
C ILE A 155 22.11 11.66 -2.24
N ASN A 156 21.41 10.52 -2.33
CA ASN A 156 19.94 10.46 -2.46
C ASN A 156 19.37 11.28 -3.64
N LEU A 157 20.09 11.28 -4.77
CA LEU A 157 19.69 12.02 -5.96
C LEU A 157 18.39 11.49 -6.57
N VAL A 158 17.47 12.41 -6.85
CA VAL A 158 16.25 12.12 -7.63
C VAL A 158 16.57 12.34 -9.11
N LYS A 159 16.44 11.28 -9.92
CA LYS A 159 16.55 11.42 -11.38
C LYS A 159 15.28 12.09 -11.92
N PRO A 160 15.38 13.05 -12.85
CA PRO A 160 14.21 13.52 -13.58
C PRO A 160 13.52 12.34 -14.24
N LYS A 161 12.18 12.37 -14.24
CA LYS A 161 11.36 11.42 -14.98
C LYS A 161 11.38 11.73 -16.46
#